data_AF-A0A7G7Z5N0-F1
#
_entry.id   AF-A0A7G7Z5N0-F1
#
_cell.length_a   1.000
_cell.length_b   1.000
_cell.length_c   1.000
_cell.angle_alpha   90.00
_cell.angle_beta   90.00
_cell.angle_gamma   90.00
#
_symmetry.space_group_name_H-M   'P 1'
#
loop_
_entity.id
_entity.type
_entity.pdbx_description
1 polymer ?
#
loop_
_entity_poly.entity_id
_entity_poly.type
_entity_poly.pdbx_seq_one_letter_code
_entity_poly.pdbx_strand_id
1 'polypeptide(L)' 'MNTLKNKVIIVTGASAGIGRETARLFAKEGASVVLAARRR' A
#
# COMPACT_ATOMS: atom_id res chain seq x y z
N MET A 1 -8.20 -7.51 -11.43
CA MET A 1 -9.40 -7.57 -10.58
C MET A 1 -9.29 -6.42 -9.58
N ASN A 2 -10.39 -5.92 -9.01
CA ASN A 2 -10.42 -4.80 -8.06
C ASN A 2 -10.81 -5.32 -6.66
N THR A 3 -10.07 -6.31 -6.17
CA THR A 3 -10.45 -7.06 -4.96
C THR A 3 -10.48 -6.20 -3.71
N LEU A 4 -9.75 -5.08 -3.69
CA LEU A 4 -9.63 -4.17 -2.55
C LEU A 4 -10.36 -2.83 -2.76
N LYS A 5 -11.26 -2.75 -3.74
CA LYS A 5 -12.06 -1.55 -3.97
C LYS A 5 -12.79 -1.12 -2.70
N ASN A 6 -12.78 0.19 -2.43
CA ASN A 6 -13.39 0.81 -1.24
C ASN A 6 -12.78 0.36 0.10
N LYS A 7 -11.57 -0.21 0.11
CA LYS A 7 -10.79 -0.47 1.33
C LYS A 7 -9.78 0.64 1.55
N VAL A 8 -9.58 0.98 2.82
CA VAL A 8 -8.51 1.88 3.28
C VAL A 8 -7.49 1.06 4.04
N ILE A 9 -6.23 1.11 3.63
CA ILE A 9 -5.15 0.28 4.17
C ILE A 9 -3.97 1.16 4.56
N ILE A 10 -3.43 0.96 5.76
CA ILE A 10 -2.20 1.62 6.22
C ILE A 10 -1.03 0.63 6.07
N VAL A 11 0.02 1.04 5.36
CA VAL A 11 1.26 0.26 5.23
C VAL A 11 2.39 0.97 5.95
N THR A 12 2.92 0.35 7.00
CA THR A 12 4.12 0.82 7.70
C THR A 12 5.39 0.22 7.07
N GLY A 13 6.50 0.96 7.06
CA GLY A 13 7.72 0.52 6.38
C GLY A 13 7.59 0.55 4.85
N ALA A 14 6.72 1.42 4.33
CA ALA A 14 6.37 1.48 2.91
C ALA A 14 7.45 2.05 1.97
N SER A 15 8.63 2.43 2.49
CA SER A 15 9.67 3.12 1.71
C SER A 15 10.48 2.19 0.80
N ALA A 16 10.66 0.92 1.20
CA ALA A 16 11.50 -0.02 0.46
C ALA A 16 11.04 -1.48 0.61
N GLY A 17 11.64 -2.35 -0.21
CA GLY A 17 11.46 -3.79 -0.14
C GLY A 17 10.00 -4.21 -0.19
N ILE A 18 9.63 -5.10 0.73
CA ILE A 18 8.29 -5.71 0.79
C ILE A 18 7.22 -4.65 1.01
N GLY A 19 7.41 -3.73 1.96
CA GLY A 19 6.39 -2.71 2.26
C GLY A 19 6.03 -1.85 1.04
N ARG A 20 7.02 -1.51 0.21
CA ARG A 20 6.80 -0.76 -1.04
C ARG A 20 6.00 -1.56 -2.05
N GLU A 21 6.38 -2.81 -2.31
CA GLU A 21 5.67 -3.64 -3.30
C GLU A 21 4.27 -4.02 -2.81
N THR A 22 4.09 -4.26 -1.51
CA THR A 22 2.77 -4.50 -0.89
C THR A 22 1.85 -3.29 -1.08
N ALA A 23 2.33 -2.08 -0.77
CA ALA A 23 1.56 -0.85 -0.99
C ALA A 23 1.15 -0.68 -2.47
N ARG A 24 2.09 -0.96 -3.38
CA ARG A 24 1.86 -0.88 -4.83
C ARG A 24 0.81 -1.89 -5.31
N LEU A 25 0.87 -3.14 -4.82
CA LEU A 25 -0.12 -4.17 -5.14
C LEU A 25 -1.50 -3.80 -4.59
N PHE A 26 -1.59 -3.29 -3.36
CA PHE A 26 -2.86 -2.86 -2.78
C PHE A 26 -3.50 -1.70 -3.55
N ALA A 27 -2.70 -0.73 -3.98
CA ALA A 27 -3.19 0.37 -4.82
C ALA A 27 -3.69 -0.14 -6.18
N LYS A 28 -2.97 -1.08 -6.82
CA LYS A 28 -3.39 -1.71 -8.08
C LYS A 28 -4.71 -2.48 -7.98
N GLU A 29 -4.99 -3.08 -6.82
CA GLU A 29 -6.24 -3.78 -6.54
C GLU A 29 -7.39 -2.84 -6.12
N GLY A 30 -7.18 -1.52 -6.15
CA GLY A 30 -8.21 -0.50 -5.97
C GLY A 30 -8.38 0.01 -4.54
N ALA A 31 -7.45 -0.29 -3.63
CA ALA A 31 -7.46 0.26 -2.28
C ALA A 31 -7.01 1.73 -2.26
N SER A 32 -7.55 2.51 -1.32
CA SER A 32 -6.91 3.75 -0.87
C SER A 32 -5.82 3.39 0.15
N VAL A 33 -4.56 3.72 -0.14
CA VAL A 33 -3.42 3.28 0.66
C VAL A 33 -2.74 4.47 1.34
N VAL A 34 -2.56 4.40 2.66
CA VAL A 34 -1.76 5.36 3.44
C VAL A 34 -0.39 4.76 3.67
N LEU A 35 0.66 5.51 3.33
CA LEU A 35 2.05 5.07 3.45
C LEU A 35 2.71 5.72 4.67
N ALA A 36 3.12 4.91 5.63
CA ALA A 36 3.86 5.35 6.80
C ALA A 36 5.30 4.81 6.74
N ALA A 37 6.26 5.70 6.54
CA ALA A 37 7.68 5.35 6.55
C ALA A 37 8.50 6.46 7.19
N ARG A 38 9.65 6.10 7.78
CA ARG A 38 10.52 7.06 8.48
C ARG A 38 11.60 7.67 7.57
N ARG A 39 11.90 7.03 6.44
CA ARG A 39 13.01 7.38 5.52
C ARG A 39 12.56 7.11 4.08
N ARG A 40 13.23 7.75 3.09
CA ARG A 40 13.01 7.48 1.67
C ARG A 40 13.80 6.27 1.23
#